data_AF-A0A1D9FY78-F1
#
_entry.id   AF-A0A1D9FY78-F1
#
_cell.length_a   1.000
_cell.length_b   1.000
_cell.length_c   1.000
_cell.angle_alpha   90.00
_cell.angle_beta   90.00
_cell.angle_gamma   90.00
#
_symmetry.space_group_name_H-M   'P 1'
#
loop_
_entity.id
_entity.type
_entity.pdbx_description
1 polymer ?
#
loop_
_entity_poly.entity_id
_entity_poly.type
_entity_poly.pdbx_seq_one_letter_code
_entity_poly.pdbx_strand_id
1 'polypeptide(L)'
;MNIPLFEQAKQVIHAGKSRFPQNIQFTIAEANLFQKQYNYQEAQKILKTANLRYPENLTIQLEMAYNHLQLGEIQEARSLLDKLKQSSWCKKMPLFTDLYLKTMSYDYDNNLGELKQYIQEIISSPTFNSQWFNNGLLIQYSQVLVSQGHYQEAYELYNQLTRQAPGNSMVYKQQLIGLFELEKITNFEKFRNFEQTPKLGLLVEETSQSLQARLTSYLDNHSDFTEINSFLGKVIEKNQQLSSTYQTVLLNTYISPFDSYKITFIILDNILNKIPFSLVRLGDGEGNFLDYEETFKDLQNQDREETQRLFWGNVPITRHDFKKLSTDYVSAIKNADLIGIPELYRFCHSLKPQLIDNNYGREMRGLLSIINTLTDSKFNQEHSRDKLINQTLTSCNIHHDLETWGLYRLIFNHLKECSVISCHDNISQVLREKYGVAVNRLYKIPSEYKFSQLFNYEDQQAQPHYPYYFNQICSEITVSYRGEVFLVAAGFLGKIYCNIIKNRGGIALDIGSIADYWLNYNTRWSLQGIPNHNYYGKFAKLINRDLRGAQGASL
;
A
#
# COMPACT_ATOMS: atom_id res chain seq x y z
N MET A 1 16.01 5.32 3.65
CA MET A 1 17.43 5.15 4.04
C MET A 1 17.86 6.43 4.74
N ASN A 2 18.63 6.34 5.82
CA ASN A 2 19.11 7.50 6.58
C ASN A 2 20.12 8.27 5.69
N ILE A 3 19.88 9.54 5.32
CA ILE A 3 20.74 10.29 4.36
C ILE A 3 22.24 10.30 4.77
N PRO A 4 22.61 10.39 6.07
CA PRO A 4 24.01 10.24 6.48
C PRO A 4 24.62 8.86 6.16
N LEU A 5 23.83 7.78 6.27
CA LEU A 5 24.28 6.43 5.90
C LEU A 5 24.45 6.30 4.39
N PHE A 6 23.68 7.06 3.61
CA PHE A 6 23.82 7.09 2.15
C PHE A 6 25.13 7.74 1.73
N GLU A 7 25.43 8.93 2.25
CA GLU A 7 26.69 9.62 1.92
C GLU A 7 27.91 8.83 2.42
N GLN A 8 27.81 8.21 3.59
CA GLN A 8 28.83 7.27 4.07
C GLN A 8 28.97 6.05 3.13
N ALA A 9 27.86 5.44 2.70
CA ALA A 9 27.88 4.33 1.76
C ALA A 9 28.52 4.75 0.43
N LYS A 10 28.18 5.92 -0.10
CA LYS A 10 28.77 6.49 -1.31
C LYS A 10 30.27 6.71 -1.16
N GLN A 11 30.72 7.27 -0.05
CA GLN A 11 32.14 7.46 0.25
C GLN A 11 32.88 6.11 0.33
N VAL A 12 32.31 5.12 1.01
CA VAL A 12 32.89 3.77 1.12
C VAL A 12 32.96 3.09 -0.24
N ILE A 13 31.90 3.16 -1.04
CA ILE A 13 31.87 2.60 -2.40
C ILE A 13 32.91 3.29 -3.28
N HIS A 14 33.00 4.62 -3.24
CA HIS A 14 33.97 5.37 -4.01
C HIS A 14 35.42 5.03 -3.62
N ALA A 15 35.72 5.01 -2.31
CA ALA A 15 37.03 4.59 -1.80
C ALA A 15 37.36 3.15 -2.22
N GLY A 16 36.37 2.25 -2.18
CA GLY A 16 36.46 0.88 -2.63
C GLY A 16 36.79 0.76 -4.12
N LYS A 17 36.10 1.51 -4.99
CA LYS A 17 36.38 1.54 -6.44
C LYS A 17 37.78 2.08 -6.73
N SER A 18 38.20 3.12 -6.03
CA SER A 18 39.54 3.71 -6.21
C SER A 18 40.65 2.75 -5.77
N ARG A 19 40.45 2.02 -4.67
CA ARG A 19 41.43 1.06 -4.15
C ARG A 19 41.41 -0.29 -4.88
N PHE A 20 40.25 -0.72 -5.37
CA PHE A 20 40.02 -2.01 -6.01
C PHE A 20 39.23 -1.85 -7.32
N PRO A 21 39.80 -1.22 -8.37
CA PRO A 21 39.08 -0.83 -9.59
C PRO A 21 38.60 -2.02 -10.44
N GLN A 22 39.09 -3.23 -10.17
CA GLN A 22 38.69 -4.46 -10.83
C GLN A 22 37.62 -5.25 -10.03
N ASN A 23 37.32 -4.82 -8.79
CA ASN A 23 36.36 -5.51 -7.96
C ASN A 23 34.93 -5.07 -8.31
N ILE A 24 34.24 -5.95 -9.01
CA ILE A 24 32.89 -5.75 -9.52
C ILE A 24 31.85 -5.49 -8.43
N GLN A 25 32.09 -5.94 -7.19
CA GLN A 25 31.16 -5.77 -6.09
C GLN A 25 30.94 -4.29 -5.75
N PHE A 26 31.94 -3.43 -5.95
CA PHE A 26 31.75 -2.00 -5.74
C PHE A 26 30.92 -1.34 -6.84
N THR A 27 30.99 -1.83 -8.08
CA THR A 27 30.13 -1.37 -9.19
C THR A 27 28.68 -1.80 -8.96
N ILE A 28 28.46 -3.06 -8.54
CA ILE A 28 27.13 -3.55 -8.17
C ILE A 28 26.60 -2.76 -6.96
N ALA A 29 27.42 -2.53 -5.93
CA ALA A 29 27.02 -1.74 -4.77
C ALA A 29 26.65 -0.30 -5.14
N GLU A 30 27.35 0.32 -6.09
CA GLU A 30 27.00 1.64 -6.63
C GLU A 30 25.65 1.63 -7.36
N ALA A 31 25.41 0.66 -8.25
CA ALA A 31 24.11 0.51 -8.90
C ALA A 31 23.00 0.29 -7.87
N ASN A 32 23.21 -0.58 -6.89
CA ASN A 32 22.26 -0.86 -5.82
C ASN A 32 22.00 0.37 -4.95
N LEU A 33 23.01 1.22 -4.75
CA LEU A 33 22.87 2.49 -4.05
C LEU A 33 21.89 3.42 -4.79
N PHE A 34 22.01 3.53 -6.12
CA PHE A 34 21.07 4.29 -6.95
C PHE A 34 19.67 3.67 -7.00
N GLN A 35 19.56 2.35 -7.10
CA GLN A 35 18.27 1.64 -7.00
C GLN A 35 17.55 1.93 -5.68
N LYS A 36 18.28 2.00 -4.55
CA LYS A 36 17.72 2.35 -3.23
C LYS A 36 17.22 3.79 -3.15
N GLN A 37 17.62 4.65 -4.09
CA GLN A 37 17.10 5.99 -4.28
C GLN A 37 16.04 6.07 -5.39
N TYR A 38 15.60 4.93 -5.92
CA TYR A 38 14.68 4.85 -7.06
C TYR A 38 15.23 5.52 -8.33
N ASN A 39 16.55 5.73 -8.43
CA ASN A 39 17.22 6.22 -9.62
C ASN A 39 17.64 5.04 -10.50
N TYR A 40 16.63 4.37 -11.08
CA TYR A 40 16.83 3.18 -11.90
C TYR A 40 17.53 3.48 -13.22
N GLN A 41 17.42 4.71 -13.74
CA GLN A 41 18.10 5.10 -14.98
C GLN A 41 19.62 5.17 -14.80
N GLU A 42 20.12 5.83 -13.75
CA GLU A 42 21.56 5.85 -13.47
C GLU A 42 22.09 4.47 -13.07
N ALA A 43 21.34 3.72 -12.25
CA ALA A 43 21.68 2.34 -11.96
C ALA A 43 21.78 1.51 -13.25
N GLN A 44 20.87 1.70 -14.21
CA GLN A 44 20.87 0.99 -15.47
C GLN A 44 22.06 1.36 -16.37
N LYS A 45 22.49 2.62 -16.38
CA LYS A 45 23.71 3.04 -17.08
C LYS A 45 24.94 2.33 -16.52
N ILE A 46 25.10 2.34 -15.19
CA ILE A 46 26.23 1.68 -14.50
C ILE A 46 26.25 0.19 -14.81
N LEU A 47 25.10 -0.48 -14.69
CA LEU A 47 24.98 -1.91 -14.95
C LEU A 47 25.23 -2.27 -16.42
N LYS A 48 24.74 -1.48 -17.38
CA LYS A 48 25.04 -1.67 -18.81
C LYS A 48 26.54 -1.60 -19.08
N THR A 49 27.23 -0.59 -18.55
CA THR A 49 28.69 -0.48 -18.68
C THR A 49 29.41 -1.66 -18.02
N ALA A 50 28.95 -2.08 -16.84
CA ALA A 50 29.52 -3.24 -16.15
C ALA A 50 29.31 -4.55 -16.93
N ASN A 51 28.14 -4.73 -17.54
CA ASN A 51 27.80 -5.91 -18.33
C ASN A 51 28.62 -6.02 -19.62
N LEU A 52 28.98 -4.90 -20.24
CA LEU A 52 29.90 -4.92 -21.40
C LEU A 52 31.28 -5.48 -21.03
N ARG A 53 31.73 -5.25 -19.79
CA ARG A 53 33.03 -5.71 -19.29
C ARG A 53 32.98 -7.11 -18.68
N TYR A 54 31.84 -7.49 -18.12
CA TYR A 54 31.63 -8.77 -17.44
C TYR A 54 30.32 -9.43 -17.92
N PRO A 55 30.22 -9.82 -19.20
CA PRO A 55 28.96 -10.27 -19.80
C PRO A 55 28.43 -11.57 -19.18
N GLU A 56 29.28 -12.40 -18.58
CA GLU A 56 28.88 -13.66 -17.93
C GLU A 56 28.49 -13.47 -16.44
N ASN A 57 28.52 -12.24 -15.91
CA ASN A 57 28.20 -12.01 -14.51
C ASN A 57 26.68 -12.00 -14.26
N LEU A 58 26.18 -13.10 -13.70
CA LEU A 58 24.75 -13.31 -13.45
C LEU A 58 24.14 -12.27 -12.51
N THR A 59 24.88 -11.77 -11.52
CA THR A 59 24.37 -10.72 -10.61
C THR A 59 24.10 -9.43 -11.36
N ILE A 60 25.01 -8.98 -12.24
CA ILE A 60 24.78 -7.79 -13.07
C ILE A 60 23.54 -7.97 -13.94
N GLN A 61 23.42 -9.11 -14.61
CA GLN A 61 22.28 -9.38 -15.49
C GLN A 61 20.95 -9.40 -14.70
N LEU A 62 20.94 -9.96 -13.49
CA LEU A 62 19.75 -9.93 -12.63
C LEU A 62 19.39 -8.52 -12.16
N GLU A 63 20.37 -7.72 -11.75
CA GLU A 63 20.15 -6.32 -11.37
C GLU A 63 19.68 -5.48 -12.56
N MET A 64 20.15 -5.78 -13.77
CA MET A 64 19.64 -5.17 -15.01
C MET A 64 18.19 -5.54 -15.28
N ALA A 65 17.83 -6.83 -15.12
CA ALA A 65 16.45 -7.28 -15.28
C ALA A 65 15.53 -6.62 -14.24
N TYR A 66 16.00 -6.48 -12.99
CA TYR A 66 15.29 -5.74 -11.95
C TYR A 66 15.04 -4.28 -12.36
N ASN A 67 16.06 -3.56 -12.83
CA ASN A 67 15.90 -2.19 -13.29
C ASN A 67 14.95 -2.06 -14.49
N HIS A 68 15.05 -2.95 -15.48
CA HIS A 68 14.10 -3.00 -16.60
C HIS A 68 12.65 -3.12 -16.11
N LEU A 69 12.39 -4.03 -15.16
CA LEU A 69 11.05 -4.13 -14.54
C LEU A 69 10.64 -2.86 -13.80
N GLN A 70 11.55 -2.19 -13.09
CA GLN A 70 11.23 -0.94 -12.39
C GLN A 70 10.97 0.23 -13.35
N LEU A 71 11.55 0.20 -14.55
CA LEU A 71 11.36 1.18 -15.61
C LEU A 71 10.15 0.87 -16.52
N GLY A 72 9.44 -0.25 -16.29
CA GLY A 72 8.33 -0.69 -17.14
C GLY A 72 8.76 -1.35 -18.46
N GLU A 73 10.04 -1.64 -18.62
CA GLU A 73 10.66 -2.28 -19.79
C GLU A 73 10.52 -3.82 -19.68
N ILE A 74 9.27 -4.30 -19.70
CA ILE A 74 8.93 -5.70 -19.36
C ILE A 74 9.51 -6.69 -20.37
N GLN A 75 9.53 -6.35 -21.66
CA GLN A 75 10.04 -7.23 -22.72
C GLN A 75 11.55 -7.40 -22.61
N GLU A 76 12.27 -6.34 -22.27
CA GLU A 76 13.71 -6.32 -22.04
C GLU A 76 14.07 -7.16 -20.82
N ALA A 77 13.33 -6.98 -19.71
CA ALA A 77 13.48 -7.82 -18.53
C ALA A 77 13.24 -9.30 -18.86
N ARG A 78 12.16 -9.62 -19.60
CA ARG A 78 11.82 -10.98 -19.99
C ARG A 78 12.90 -11.63 -20.83
N SER A 79 13.37 -10.94 -21.87
CA SER A 79 14.44 -11.42 -22.75
C SER A 79 15.71 -11.78 -21.98
N LEU A 80 16.07 -10.95 -20.99
CA LEU A 80 17.24 -11.20 -20.16
C LEU A 80 17.04 -12.40 -19.23
N LEU A 81 15.87 -12.51 -18.60
CA LEU A 81 15.56 -13.61 -17.70
C LEU A 81 15.40 -14.95 -18.42
N ASP A 82 14.85 -14.99 -19.64
CA ASP A 82 14.76 -16.23 -20.42
C ASP A 82 16.15 -16.77 -20.82
N LYS A 83 17.11 -15.88 -21.10
CA LYS A 83 18.52 -16.27 -21.30
C LYS A 83 19.11 -16.85 -20.02
N LEU A 84 18.90 -16.16 -18.90
CA LEU A 84 19.37 -16.59 -17.57
C LEU A 84 18.76 -17.92 -17.12
N LYS A 85 17.51 -18.21 -17.49
CA LYS A 85 16.78 -19.45 -17.18
C LYS A 85 17.50 -20.70 -17.65
N GLN A 86 18.34 -20.61 -18.67
CA GLN A 86 19.12 -21.74 -19.19
C GLN A 86 20.22 -22.20 -18.21
N SER A 87 20.65 -21.33 -17.29
CA SER A 87 21.62 -21.66 -16.25
C SER A 87 20.94 -22.32 -15.04
N SER A 88 21.35 -23.56 -14.74
CA SER A 88 20.83 -24.33 -13.60
C SER A 88 21.11 -23.66 -12.25
N TRP A 89 22.14 -22.81 -12.16
CA TRP A 89 22.47 -22.06 -10.95
C TRP A 89 21.61 -20.80 -10.81
N CYS A 90 21.32 -20.10 -11.92
CA CYS A 90 20.49 -18.89 -11.87
C CYS A 90 19.05 -19.19 -11.44
N LYS A 91 18.48 -20.32 -11.91
CA LYS A 91 17.17 -20.80 -11.42
C LYS A 91 17.09 -20.96 -9.91
N LYS A 92 18.24 -21.09 -9.21
CA LYS A 92 18.36 -21.23 -7.74
C LYS A 92 18.43 -19.91 -6.98
N MET A 93 18.60 -18.79 -7.68
CA MET A 93 18.76 -17.50 -7.05
C MET A 93 17.41 -16.91 -6.66
N PRO A 94 17.20 -16.51 -5.39
CA PRO A 94 15.96 -15.90 -4.94
C PRO A 94 15.47 -14.73 -5.80
N LEU A 95 16.41 -13.87 -6.18
CA LEU A 95 16.15 -12.73 -7.03
C LEU A 95 15.69 -13.15 -8.43
N PHE A 96 16.31 -14.16 -9.05
CA PHE A 96 15.88 -14.62 -10.38
C PHE A 96 14.42 -15.06 -10.36
N THR A 97 14.04 -15.92 -9.41
CA THR A 97 12.69 -16.46 -9.36
C THR A 97 11.66 -15.35 -9.10
N ASP A 98 11.95 -14.42 -8.17
CA ASP A 98 11.07 -13.27 -7.91
C ASP A 98 10.87 -12.41 -9.17
N LEU A 99 11.96 -12.07 -9.87
CA LEU A 99 11.87 -11.29 -11.11
C LEU A 99 11.16 -12.07 -12.22
N TYR A 100 11.43 -13.38 -12.34
CA TYR A 100 10.82 -14.23 -13.35
C TYR A 100 9.31 -14.33 -13.15
N LEU A 101 8.84 -14.64 -11.94
CA LEU A 101 7.41 -14.67 -11.63
C LEU A 101 6.74 -13.33 -11.91
N LYS A 102 7.37 -12.22 -11.51
CA LYS A 102 6.85 -10.87 -11.79
C LYS A 102 6.71 -10.61 -13.28
N THR A 103 7.72 -10.98 -14.05
CA THR A 103 7.70 -10.78 -15.51
C THR A 103 6.62 -11.63 -16.16
N MET A 104 6.46 -12.88 -15.72
CA MET A 104 5.40 -13.79 -16.18
C MET A 104 4.00 -13.27 -15.85
N SER A 105 3.84 -12.55 -14.74
CA SER A 105 2.53 -11.98 -14.35
C SER A 105 2.06 -10.81 -15.21
N TYR A 106 2.96 -10.18 -15.99
CA TYR A 106 2.56 -9.07 -16.88
C TYR A 106 1.75 -9.52 -18.11
N ASP A 107 1.98 -10.72 -18.63
CA ASP A 107 1.25 -11.29 -19.77
C ASP A 107 0.81 -12.72 -19.47
N TYR A 108 0.02 -12.87 -18.41
CA TYR A 108 -0.21 -14.17 -17.81
C TYR A 108 -1.07 -15.13 -18.67
N ASP A 109 -2.04 -14.62 -19.44
CA ASP A 109 -2.91 -15.46 -20.28
C ASP A 109 -2.09 -16.34 -21.23
N ASN A 110 -0.95 -15.81 -21.70
CA ASN A 110 -0.01 -16.51 -22.56
C ASN A 110 1.05 -17.33 -21.82
N ASN A 111 1.25 -17.06 -20.52
CA ASN A 111 2.39 -17.54 -19.73
C ASN A 111 2.03 -18.56 -18.63
N LEU A 112 0.74 -18.80 -18.34
CA LEU A 112 0.29 -19.67 -17.24
C LEU A 112 0.86 -21.09 -17.29
N GLY A 113 0.83 -21.73 -18.46
CA GLY A 113 1.35 -23.09 -18.63
C GLY A 113 2.84 -23.18 -18.30
N GLU A 114 3.63 -22.24 -18.82
CA GLU A 114 5.05 -22.14 -18.54
C GLU A 114 5.32 -21.83 -17.05
N LEU A 115 4.51 -20.97 -16.43
CA LEU A 115 4.61 -20.67 -15.01
C LEU A 115 4.35 -21.90 -14.14
N LYS A 116 3.28 -22.65 -14.43
CA LYS A 116 2.93 -23.91 -13.75
C LYS A 116 4.09 -24.89 -13.82
N GLN A 117 4.62 -25.10 -15.02
CA GLN A 117 5.76 -25.98 -15.23
C GLN A 117 6.99 -25.52 -14.43
N TYR A 118 7.31 -24.24 -14.47
CA TYR A 118 8.47 -23.69 -13.76
C TYR A 118 8.35 -23.83 -12.24
N ILE A 119 7.16 -23.56 -11.68
CA ILE A 119 6.89 -23.75 -10.25
C ILE A 119 6.99 -25.23 -9.85
N GLN A 120 6.44 -26.14 -10.67
CA GLN A 120 6.56 -27.58 -10.43
C GLN A 120 8.04 -28.03 -10.47
N GLU A 121 8.82 -27.56 -11.45
CA GLU A 121 10.26 -27.82 -11.54
C GLU A 121 11.01 -27.38 -10.26
N ILE A 122 10.67 -26.21 -9.70
CA ILE A 122 11.29 -25.70 -8.47
C ILE A 122 10.86 -26.54 -7.26
N ILE A 123 9.57 -26.78 -7.08
CA ILE A 123 9.03 -27.51 -5.92
C ILE A 123 9.57 -28.93 -5.87
N SER A 124 9.73 -29.59 -7.03
CA SER A 124 10.28 -30.93 -7.14
C SER A 124 11.82 -31.00 -6.99
N SER A 125 12.52 -29.85 -6.90
CA SER A 125 13.98 -29.82 -6.82
C SER A 125 14.50 -30.11 -5.40
N PRO A 126 15.30 -31.18 -5.18
CA PRO A 126 15.83 -31.54 -3.87
C PRO A 126 16.75 -30.48 -3.24
N THR A 127 17.37 -29.63 -4.07
CA THR A 127 18.29 -28.57 -3.63
C THR A 127 17.60 -27.29 -3.17
N PHE A 128 16.28 -27.19 -3.37
CA PHE A 128 15.47 -26.01 -3.05
C PHE A 128 14.72 -26.14 -1.72
N ASN A 129 15.21 -27.00 -0.84
CA ASN A 129 14.50 -27.39 0.38
C ASN A 129 14.55 -26.35 1.52
N SER A 130 14.92 -25.08 1.23
CA SER A 130 14.71 -24.00 2.19
C SER A 130 13.22 -23.67 2.22
N GLN A 131 12.50 -24.21 3.22
CA GLN A 131 11.06 -23.99 3.43
C GLN A 131 10.64 -22.52 3.26
N TRP A 132 11.49 -21.57 3.68
CA TRP A 132 11.24 -20.13 3.52
C TRP A 132 11.06 -19.68 2.08
N PHE A 133 11.99 -20.07 1.19
CA PHE A 133 11.96 -19.63 -0.20
C PHE A 133 10.75 -20.21 -0.93
N ASN A 134 10.39 -21.46 -0.61
CA ASN A 134 9.21 -22.11 -1.14
C ASN A 134 7.93 -21.39 -0.70
N ASN A 135 7.81 -20.92 0.54
CA ASN A 135 6.58 -20.28 1.01
C ASN A 135 6.36 -18.88 0.41
N GLY A 136 7.41 -18.06 0.31
CA GLY A 136 7.30 -16.77 -0.39
C GLY A 136 6.91 -16.95 -1.86
N LEU A 137 7.52 -17.94 -2.52
CA LEU A 137 7.22 -18.30 -3.91
C LEU A 137 5.78 -18.77 -4.09
N LEU A 138 5.32 -19.66 -3.21
CA LEU A 138 3.95 -20.20 -3.23
C LEU A 138 2.93 -19.09 -3.03
N ILE A 139 3.21 -18.09 -2.18
CA ILE A 139 2.31 -16.95 -2.01
C ILE A 139 2.24 -16.11 -3.29
N GLN A 140 3.40 -15.78 -3.88
CA GLN A 140 3.43 -15.02 -5.13
C GLN A 140 2.70 -15.76 -6.25
N TYR A 141 2.96 -17.06 -6.41
CA TYR A 141 2.28 -17.90 -7.38
C TYR A 141 0.77 -18.01 -7.10
N SER A 142 0.36 -18.15 -5.85
CA SER A 142 -1.04 -18.20 -5.45
C SER A 142 -1.75 -16.87 -5.71
N GLN A 143 -1.11 -15.73 -5.44
CA GLN A 143 -1.65 -14.40 -5.77
C GLN A 143 -1.89 -14.27 -7.28
N VAL A 144 -0.95 -14.78 -8.08
CA VAL A 144 -1.11 -14.84 -9.53
C VAL A 144 -2.30 -15.74 -9.93
N LEU A 145 -2.46 -16.93 -9.33
CA LEU A 145 -3.63 -17.80 -9.58
C LEU A 145 -4.96 -17.13 -9.20
N VAL A 146 -5.03 -16.46 -8.04
CA VAL A 146 -6.21 -15.69 -7.60
C VAL A 146 -6.56 -14.63 -8.62
N SER A 147 -5.54 -13.91 -9.09
CA SER A 147 -5.70 -12.83 -10.06
C SER A 147 -6.38 -13.28 -11.37
N GLN A 148 -6.36 -14.59 -11.62
CA GLN A 148 -6.77 -15.23 -12.88
C GLN A 148 -8.01 -16.11 -12.72
N GLY A 149 -8.62 -16.11 -11.52
CA GLY A 149 -9.83 -16.89 -11.27
C GLY A 149 -9.58 -18.38 -10.94
N HIS A 150 -8.32 -18.81 -10.81
CA HIS A 150 -7.92 -20.17 -10.40
C HIS A 150 -7.98 -20.35 -8.87
N TYR A 151 -9.15 -20.09 -8.30
CA TYR A 151 -9.33 -20.00 -6.85
C TYR A 151 -9.10 -21.30 -6.12
N GLN A 152 -9.58 -22.42 -6.68
CA GLN A 152 -9.44 -23.72 -6.04
C GLN A 152 -7.96 -24.11 -5.90
N GLU A 153 -7.17 -23.91 -6.95
CA GLU A 153 -5.73 -24.16 -6.93
C GLU A 153 -5.01 -23.24 -5.91
N ALA A 154 -5.34 -21.95 -5.90
CA ALA A 154 -4.77 -21.01 -4.93
C ALA A 154 -5.18 -21.37 -3.49
N TYR A 155 -6.44 -21.75 -3.28
CA TYR A 155 -6.99 -22.17 -2.00
C TYR A 155 -6.26 -23.41 -1.45
N GLU A 156 -6.00 -24.41 -2.31
CA GLU A 156 -5.24 -25.60 -1.94
C GLU A 156 -3.79 -25.26 -1.53
N LEU A 157 -3.12 -24.37 -2.28
CA LEU A 157 -1.77 -23.92 -1.96
C LEU A 157 -1.69 -23.17 -0.64
N TYR A 158 -2.62 -22.24 -0.38
CA TYR A 158 -2.65 -21.54 0.90
C TYR A 158 -3.02 -22.47 2.06
N ASN A 159 -3.91 -23.45 1.86
CA ASN A 159 -4.17 -24.50 2.87
C ASN A 159 -2.94 -25.34 3.15
N GLN A 160 -2.19 -25.73 2.12
CA GLN A 160 -0.94 -26.44 2.30
C GLN A 160 0.05 -25.60 3.10
N LEU A 161 0.20 -24.32 2.75
CA LEU A 161 1.11 -23.39 3.41
C LEU A 161 0.74 -23.17 4.90
N THR A 162 -0.55 -23.03 5.21
CA THR A 162 -1.05 -22.83 6.59
C THR A 162 -0.97 -24.08 7.46
N ARG A 163 -0.91 -25.29 6.88
CA ARG A 163 -0.77 -26.57 7.61
C ARG A 163 0.67 -27.01 7.88
N GLN A 164 1.67 -26.36 7.27
CA GLN A 164 3.08 -26.67 7.53
C GLN A 164 3.44 -26.32 8.99
N ALA A 165 4.09 -27.24 9.72
CA ALA A 165 4.51 -27.00 11.11
C ALA A 165 5.69 -25.99 11.16
N PRO A 166 5.54 -24.80 11.76
CA PRO A 166 6.56 -23.75 11.73
C PRO A 166 7.49 -23.78 12.95
N GLY A 167 8.76 -23.40 12.73
CA GLY A 167 9.74 -23.06 13.78
C GLY A 167 10.52 -21.77 13.49
N ASN A 168 10.03 -20.94 12.56
CA ASN A 168 10.68 -19.71 12.09
C ASN A 168 9.66 -18.58 11.93
N SER A 169 9.92 -17.41 12.51
CA SER A 169 9.01 -16.24 12.50
C SER A 169 8.68 -15.73 11.09
N MET A 170 9.57 -15.93 10.12
CA MET A 170 9.33 -15.56 8.73
C MET A 170 8.33 -16.50 8.04
N VAL A 171 8.30 -17.79 8.41
CA VAL A 171 7.30 -18.75 7.93
C VAL A 171 5.93 -18.40 8.51
N TYR A 172 5.89 -18.11 9.81
CA TYR A 172 4.68 -17.71 10.52
C TYR A 172 4.01 -16.46 9.91
N LYS A 173 4.80 -15.43 9.56
CA LYS A 173 4.31 -14.25 8.84
C LYS A 173 3.61 -14.62 7.52
N GLN A 174 4.21 -15.53 6.75
CA GLN A 174 3.66 -15.95 5.46
C GLN A 174 2.37 -16.77 5.64
N GLN A 175 2.28 -17.57 6.70
CA GLN A 175 1.06 -18.30 7.06
C GLN A 175 -0.08 -17.36 7.44
N LEU A 176 0.19 -16.33 8.24
CA LEU A 176 -0.79 -15.28 8.54
C LEU A 176 -1.28 -14.60 7.27
N ILE A 177 -0.37 -14.19 6.37
CA ILE A 177 -0.73 -13.61 5.07
C ILE A 177 -1.62 -14.58 4.27
N GLY A 178 -1.27 -15.87 4.23
CA GLY A 178 -2.07 -16.91 3.58
C GLY A 178 -3.49 -17.02 4.11
N LEU A 179 -3.73 -16.81 5.41
CA LEU A 179 -5.09 -16.78 5.97
C LEU A 179 -5.94 -15.63 5.42
N PHE A 180 -5.37 -14.44 5.25
CA PHE A 180 -6.08 -13.32 4.64
C PHE A 180 -6.41 -13.59 3.17
N GLU A 181 -5.48 -14.18 2.42
CA GLU A 181 -5.73 -14.54 1.02
C GLU A 181 -6.81 -15.63 0.89
N LEU A 182 -6.81 -16.64 1.78
CA LEU A 182 -7.87 -17.66 1.85
C LEU A 182 -9.23 -17.03 2.10
N GLU A 183 -9.32 -16.10 3.05
CA GLU A 183 -10.57 -15.44 3.40
C GLU A 183 -11.05 -14.55 2.23
N LYS A 184 -10.12 -13.84 1.58
CA LYS A 184 -10.39 -13.07 0.38
C LYS A 184 -11.01 -13.93 -0.74
N ILE A 185 -10.41 -15.09 -1.05
CA ILE A 185 -10.95 -16.05 -2.01
C ILE A 185 -12.34 -16.55 -1.58
N THR A 186 -12.51 -16.89 -0.31
CA THR A 186 -13.79 -17.36 0.23
C THR A 186 -14.90 -16.31 0.02
N ASN A 187 -14.60 -15.03 0.25
CA ASN A 187 -15.55 -13.95 0.03
C ASN A 187 -15.85 -13.71 -1.46
N PHE A 188 -14.88 -13.95 -2.34
CA PHE A 188 -15.14 -13.95 -3.79
C PHE A 188 -16.13 -15.02 -4.21
N GLU A 189 -16.02 -16.23 -3.67
CA GLU A 189 -16.94 -17.32 -3.98
C GLU A 189 -18.36 -17.03 -3.49
N LYS A 190 -18.49 -16.49 -2.27
CA LYS A 190 -19.78 -15.99 -1.76
C LYS A 190 -20.39 -14.96 -2.70
N PHE A 191 -19.58 -14.09 -3.29
CA PHE A 191 -20.03 -13.07 -4.24
C PHE A 191 -20.47 -13.63 -5.60
N ARG A 192 -19.85 -14.70 -6.11
CA ARG A 192 -20.24 -15.30 -7.40
C ARG A 192 -21.71 -15.76 -7.42
N ASN A 193 -22.25 -16.08 -6.25
CA ASN A 193 -23.64 -16.51 -6.07
C ASN A 193 -24.55 -15.39 -5.53
N PHE A 194 -24.11 -14.12 -5.59
CA PHE A 194 -24.86 -12.99 -5.09
C PHE A 194 -26.03 -12.66 -6.02
N GLU A 195 -27.21 -13.22 -5.73
CA GLU A 195 -28.48 -12.77 -6.28
C GLU A 195 -29.01 -11.56 -5.48
N GLN A 196 -29.49 -10.54 -6.19
CA GLN A 196 -29.85 -9.22 -5.63
C GLN A 196 -30.76 -9.30 -4.39
N THR A 197 -30.55 -8.39 -3.42
CA THR A 197 -31.30 -8.05 -2.18
C THR A 197 -30.84 -8.67 -0.84
N PRO A 198 -31.39 -8.20 0.31
CA PRO A 198 -30.88 -7.18 1.23
C PRO A 198 -29.82 -7.68 2.25
N LYS A 199 -29.04 -8.71 1.91
CA LYS A 199 -28.11 -9.38 2.85
C LYS A 199 -26.71 -8.75 2.96
N LEU A 200 -26.46 -7.57 2.39
CA LEU A 200 -25.13 -6.95 2.43
C LEU A 200 -24.64 -6.68 3.87
N GLY A 201 -25.57 -6.30 4.77
CA GLY A 201 -25.29 -6.19 6.20
C GLY A 201 -24.73 -7.49 6.78
N LEU A 202 -25.51 -8.57 6.61
CA LEU A 202 -25.17 -9.92 7.08
C LEU A 202 -23.86 -10.44 6.49
N LEU A 203 -23.61 -10.23 5.19
CA LEU A 203 -22.38 -10.70 4.55
C LEU A 203 -21.13 -10.03 5.13
N VAL A 204 -21.18 -8.73 5.44
CA VAL A 204 -20.07 -8.01 6.09
C VAL A 204 -19.80 -8.57 7.49
N GLU A 205 -20.86 -8.84 8.25
CA GLU A 205 -20.76 -9.44 9.59
C GLU A 205 -20.18 -10.86 9.52
N GLU A 206 -20.69 -11.71 8.61
CA GLU A 206 -20.22 -13.08 8.40
C GLU A 206 -18.74 -13.13 8.01
N THR A 207 -18.30 -12.26 7.08
CA THR A 207 -16.89 -12.16 6.69
C THR A 207 -16.00 -11.77 7.87
N SER A 208 -16.43 -10.79 8.66
CA SER A 208 -15.65 -10.30 9.81
C SER A 208 -15.51 -11.37 10.89
N GLN A 209 -16.61 -12.07 11.21
CA GLN A 209 -16.61 -13.17 12.17
C GLN A 209 -15.76 -14.36 11.70
N SER A 210 -15.82 -14.69 10.40
CA SER A 210 -15.05 -15.81 9.84
C SER A 210 -13.54 -15.57 9.92
N LEU A 211 -13.08 -14.36 9.53
CA LEU A 211 -11.66 -14.01 9.65
C LEU A 211 -11.19 -14.08 11.10
N GLN A 212 -11.95 -13.49 12.02
CA GLN A 212 -11.60 -13.46 13.43
C GLN A 212 -11.48 -14.87 14.01
N ALA A 213 -12.45 -15.75 13.73
CA ALA A 213 -12.42 -17.14 14.20
C ALA A 213 -11.19 -17.91 13.69
N ARG A 214 -10.83 -17.74 12.41
CA ARG A 214 -9.63 -18.36 11.82
C ARG A 214 -8.34 -17.87 12.48
N LEU A 215 -8.24 -16.56 12.72
CA LEU A 215 -7.06 -15.97 13.34
C LEU A 215 -6.91 -16.40 14.79
N THR A 216 -7.98 -16.31 15.60
CA THR A 216 -7.93 -16.79 17.00
C THR A 216 -7.53 -18.25 17.06
N SER A 217 -8.17 -19.11 16.26
CA SER A 217 -7.82 -20.53 16.20
C SER A 217 -6.36 -20.76 15.76
N TYR A 218 -5.85 -19.97 14.81
CA TYR A 218 -4.46 -20.06 14.39
C TYR A 218 -3.49 -19.65 15.51
N LEU A 219 -3.76 -18.54 16.20
CA LEU A 219 -2.93 -18.04 17.31
C LEU A 219 -2.89 -19.04 18.49
N ASP A 220 -4.03 -19.65 18.83
CA ASP A 220 -4.15 -20.62 19.92
C ASP A 220 -3.32 -21.89 19.66
N ASN A 221 -3.21 -22.30 18.39
CA ASN A 221 -2.48 -23.51 17.98
C ASN A 221 -0.96 -23.30 17.78
N HIS A 222 -0.44 -22.08 17.90
CA HIS A 222 0.96 -21.74 17.63
C HIS A 222 1.61 -21.02 18.82
N SER A 223 1.63 -21.66 19.99
CA SER A 223 2.14 -21.08 21.24
C SER A 223 3.63 -20.71 21.22
N ASP A 224 4.42 -21.30 20.33
CA ASP A 224 5.86 -21.08 20.18
C ASP A 224 6.25 -19.62 19.82
N PHE A 225 5.29 -18.78 19.42
CA PHE A 225 5.49 -17.37 19.11
C PHE A 225 4.77 -16.45 20.11
N THR A 226 4.93 -16.72 21.41
CA THR A 226 4.19 -16.05 22.49
C THR A 226 4.23 -14.52 22.41
N GLU A 227 5.37 -13.92 22.04
CA GLU A 227 5.50 -12.46 21.93
C GLU A 227 4.72 -11.89 20.72
N ILE A 228 4.83 -12.52 19.55
CA ILE A 228 4.08 -12.10 18.35
C ILE A 228 2.57 -12.32 18.58
N ASN A 229 2.19 -13.46 19.18
CA ASN A 229 0.80 -13.74 19.53
C ASN A 229 0.27 -12.74 20.55
N SER A 230 1.07 -12.37 21.57
CA SER A 230 0.71 -11.35 22.54
C SER A 230 0.50 -9.99 21.87
N PHE A 231 1.42 -9.62 20.97
CA PHE A 231 1.31 -8.39 20.20
C PHE A 231 0.04 -8.36 19.33
N LEU A 232 -0.18 -9.38 18.50
CA LEU A 232 -1.35 -9.48 17.64
C LEU A 232 -2.65 -9.56 18.46
N GLY A 233 -2.63 -10.25 19.60
CA GLY A 233 -3.74 -10.29 20.55
C GLY A 233 -4.12 -8.90 21.04
N LYS A 234 -3.15 -8.06 21.42
CA LYS A 234 -3.40 -6.65 21.81
C LYS A 234 -3.98 -5.82 20.66
N VAL A 235 -3.50 -6.02 19.43
CA VAL A 235 -4.05 -5.33 18.25
C VAL A 235 -5.50 -5.77 17.99
N ILE A 236 -5.80 -7.07 18.11
CA ILE A 236 -7.17 -7.60 17.97
C ILE A 236 -8.09 -7.03 19.03
N GLU A 237 -7.67 -7.00 20.30
CA GLU A 237 -8.44 -6.42 21.41
C GLU A 237 -8.76 -4.94 21.16
N LYS A 238 -7.76 -4.14 20.74
CA LYS A 238 -7.99 -2.73 20.41
C LYS A 238 -8.92 -2.55 19.21
N ASN A 239 -8.84 -3.39 18.20
CA ASN A 239 -9.79 -3.37 17.09
C ASN A 239 -11.23 -3.69 17.55
N GLN A 240 -11.41 -4.62 18.50
CA GLN A 240 -12.72 -4.89 19.10
C GLN A 240 -13.24 -3.69 19.91
N GLN A 241 -12.36 -2.98 20.63
CA GLN A 241 -12.71 -1.75 21.32
C GLN A 241 -13.15 -0.64 20.35
N LEU A 242 -12.50 -0.53 19.19
CA LEU A 242 -12.94 0.42 18.15
C LEU A 242 -14.34 0.07 17.65
N SER A 243 -14.64 -1.21 17.43
CA SER A 243 -15.99 -1.67 17.03
C SER A 243 -17.08 -1.37 18.05
N SER A 244 -16.75 -1.20 19.34
CA SER A 244 -17.72 -0.77 20.36
C SER A 244 -17.81 0.75 20.52
N THR A 245 -16.83 1.50 19.99
CA THR A 245 -16.75 2.97 20.11
C THR A 245 -17.35 3.68 18.91
N TYR A 246 -17.16 3.15 17.70
CA TYR A 246 -17.59 3.75 16.44
C TYR A 246 -18.83 3.03 15.88
N GLN A 247 -19.76 3.78 15.27
CA GLN A 247 -21.00 3.19 14.73
C GLN A 247 -20.72 2.25 13.56
N THR A 248 -19.71 2.54 12.76
CA THR A 248 -19.41 1.77 11.55
C THR A 248 -17.91 1.53 11.44
N VAL A 249 -17.52 0.26 11.45
CA VAL A 249 -16.13 -0.20 11.36
C VAL A 249 -16.01 -1.21 10.22
N LEU A 250 -15.33 -0.82 9.15
CA LEU A 250 -15.20 -1.56 7.88
C LEU A 250 -13.72 -1.78 7.55
N LEU A 251 -12.99 -2.46 8.46
CA LEU A 251 -11.54 -2.62 8.36
C LEU A 251 -11.11 -3.77 7.41
N ASN A 252 -12.06 -4.54 6.89
CA ASN A 252 -11.76 -5.75 6.12
C ASN A 252 -11.77 -5.51 4.61
N THR A 253 -11.66 -4.27 4.13
CA THR A 253 -11.78 -3.88 2.71
C THR A 253 -10.78 -4.58 1.79
N TYR A 254 -9.63 -5.03 2.31
CA TYR A 254 -8.67 -5.86 1.57
C TYR A 254 -9.22 -7.24 1.17
N ILE A 255 -9.99 -7.87 2.06
CA ILE A 255 -10.52 -9.24 1.91
C ILE A 255 -12.03 -9.28 1.62
N SER A 256 -12.72 -8.16 1.87
CA SER A 256 -14.17 -8.00 1.80
C SER A 256 -14.51 -6.98 0.71
N PRO A 257 -14.93 -7.44 -0.49
CA PRO A 257 -15.52 -6.55 -1.48
C PRO A 257 -16.76 -5.81 -0.95
N PHE A 258 -17.46 -6.41 0.03
CA PHE A 258 -18.69 -5.87 0.61
C PHE A 258 -18.41 -4.63 1.47
N ASP A 259 -17.35 -4.63 2.27
CA ASP A 259 -16.91 -3.46 3.04
C ASP A 259 -16.57 -2.32 2.09
N SER A 260 -15.76 -2.61 1.07
CA SER A 260 -15.36 -1.63 0.05
C SER A 260 -16.56 -1.04 -0.69
N TYR A 261 -17.57 -1.86 -0.97
CA TYR A 261 -18.82 -1.41 -1.58
C TYR A 261 -19.62 -0.47 -0.65
N LYS A 262 -19.75 -0.80 0.65
CA LYS A 262 -20.41 0.09 1.63
C LYS A 262 -19.70 1.45 1.71
N ILE A 263 -18.36 1.45 1.73
CA ILE A 263 -17.55 2.68 1.69
C ILE A 263 -17.84 3.50 0.43
N THR A 264 -17.88 2.83 -0.73
CA THR A 264 -18.20 3.48 -2.00
C THR A 264 -19.56 4.15 -1.97
N PHE A 265 -20.56 3.49 -1.38
CA PHE A 265 -21.90 4.06 -1.25
C PHE A 265 -21.93 5.29 -0.34
N ILE A 266 -21.22 5.28 0.79
CA ILE A 266 -21.08 6.45 1.67
C ILE A 266 -20.48 7.63 0.91
N ILE A 267 -19.41 7.40 0.14
CA ILE A 267 -18.77 8.44 -0.67
C ILE A 267 -19.75 8.97 -1.73
N LEU A 268 -20.42 8.08 -2.45
CA LEU A 268 -21.38 8.44 -3.50
C LEU A 268 -22.56 9.25 -2.96
N ASP A 269 -23.14 8.85 -1.83
CA ASP A 269 -24.26 9.57 -1.22
C ASP A 269 -23.87 11.02 -0.89
N ASN A 270 -22.69 11.24 -0.32
CA ASN A 270 -22.19 12.58 -0.03
C ASN A 270 -21.93 13.40 -1.30
N ILE A 271 -21.40 12.77 -2.36
CA ILE A 271 -21.20 13.40 -3.67
C ILE A 271 -22.54 13.84 -4.28
N LEU A 272 -23.52 12.92 -4.32
CA LEU A 272 -24.83 13.16 -4.93
C LEU A 272 -25.61 14.25 -4.17
N ASN A 273 -25.53 14.22 -2.83
CA ASN A 273 -26.21 15.18 -1.96
C ASN A 273 -25.41 16.46 -1.70
N LYS A 274 -24.20 16.59 -2.28
CA LYS A 274 -23.29 17.74 -2.09
C LYS A 274 -23.04 18.06 -0.61
N ILE A 275 -22.89 17.01 0.19
CA ILE A 275 -22.61 17.13 1.62
C ILE A 275 -21.08 17.22 1.78
N PRO A 276 -20.56 18.26 2.47
CA PRO A 276 -19.13 18.37 2.74
C PRO A 276 -18.62 17.12 3.46
N PHE A 277 -17.59 16.50 2.91
CA PHE A 277 -17.13 15.18 3.31
C PHE A 277 -15.60 15.10 3.30
N SER A 278 -15.01 14.30 4.16
CA SER A 278 -13.56 14.06 4.19
C SER A 278 -13.24 12.60 4.48
N LEU A 279 -12.55 11.98 3.52
CA LEU A 279 -11.84 10.71 3.68
C LEU A 279 -10.36 10.99 3.92
N VAL A 280 -9.87 10.59 5.09
CA VAL A 280 -8.45 10.66 5.48
C VAL A 280 -7.89 9.27 5.70
N ARG A 281 -6.60 9.05 5.41
CA ARG A 281 -5.94 7.76 5.66
C ARG A 281 -4.69 7.96 6.53
N LEU A 282 -4.54 7.12 7.54
CA LEU A 282 -3.48 7.18 8.53
C LEU A 282 -2.55 5.97 8.35
N GLY A 283 -1.29 6.22 8.00
CA GLY A 283 -0.22 5.24 7.93
C GLY A 283 0.86 5.50 8.99
N ASP A 284 1.98 4.79 8.89
CA ASP A 284 3.08 4.88 9.86
C ASP A 284 3.64 6.30 9.97
N GLY A 285 3.73 7.02 8.85
CA GLY A 285 4.21 8.40 8.82
C GLY A 285 3.41 9.31 9.74
N GLU A 286 2.08 9.29 9.63
CA GLU A 286 1.16 10.09 10.45
C GLU A 286 1.18 9.66 11.91
N GLY A 287 1.23 8.34 12.14
CA GLY A 287 1.33 7.78 13.47
C GLY A 287 2.52 8.33 14.26
N ASN A 288 3.68 8.53 13.61
CA ASN A 288 4.85 9.12 14.27
C ASN A 288 4.59 10.55 14.81
N PHE A 289 3.53 11.22 14.34
CA PHE A 289 3.10 12.54 14.81
C PHE A 289 1.94 12.48 15.81
N LEU A 290 1.32 11.33 16.01
CA LEU A 290 0.40 11.06 17.11
C LEU A 290 1.15 10.64 18.36
N ASP A 291 0.52 10.77 19.52
CA ASP A 291 1.19 10.49 20.79
C ASP A 291 1.53 9.00 20.94
N TYR A 292 2.80 8.74 21.19
CA TYR A 292 3.28 7.42 21.54
C TYR A 292 2.91 7.09 22.98
N GLU A 293 2.71 5.80 23.25
CA GLU A 293 2.69 5.25 24.61
C GLU A 293 4.02 5.51 25.32
N GLU A 294 3.98 5.55 26.65
CA GLU A 294 5.14 5.88 27.50
C GLU A 294 6.37 5.04 27.15
N THR A 295 6.18 3.74 26.91
CA THR A 295 7.22 2.79 26.53
C THR A 295 8.04 3.19 25.30
N PHE A 296 7.46 4.00 24.39
CA PHE A 296 8.13 4.42 23.16
C PHE A 296 8.42 5.91 23.10
N LYS A 297 8.10 6.69 24.14
CA LYS A 297 8.09 8.15 24.07
C LYS A 297 9.44 8.75 23.66
N ASP A 298 10.53 8.15 24.14
CA ASP A 298 11.90 8.57 23.81
C ASP A 298 12.27 8.40 22.33
N LEU A 299 11.58 7.52 21.60
CA LEU A 299 11.83 7.26 20.17
C LEU A 299 11.03 8.18 19.25
N GLN A 300 10.01 8.89 19.77
CA GLN A 300 9.05 9.63 18.96
C GLN A 300 9.70 10.75 18.15
N ASN A 301 10.63 11.50 18.73
CA ASN A 301 11.30 12.60 18.02
C ASN A 301 12.22 12.08 16.91
N GLN A 302 12.97 11.01 17.16
CA GLN A 302 13.78 10.36 16.13
C GLN A 302 12.89 9.87 14.98
N ASP A 303 11.78 9.24 15.29
CA ASP A 303 10.83 8.73 14.30
C ASP A 303 10.21 9.85 13.44
N ARG A 304 9.91 11.01 14.04
CA ARG A 304 9.44 12.21 13.34
C ARG A 304 10.49 12.77 12.39
N GLU A 305 11.74 12.89 12.84
CA GLU A 305 12.86 13.36 12.02
C GLU A 305 13.16 12.43 10.85
N GLU A 306 13.04 11.11 11.06
CA GLU A 306 13.14 10.14 9.97
C GLU A 306 11.97 10.23 8.99
N THR A 307 10.74 10.42 9.46
CA THR A 307 9.57 10.65 8.61
C THR A 307 9.75 11.92 7.79
N GLN A 308 10.15 13.04 8.40
CA GLN A 308 10.36 14.31 7.69
C GLN A 308 11.34 14.15 6.54
N ARG A 309 12.44 13.42 6.74
CA ARG A 309 13.47 13.24 5.72
C ARG A 309 12.98 12.45 4.52
N LEU A 310 12.05 11.52 4.74
CA LEU A 310 11.43 10.76 3.65
C LEU A 310 10.48 11.61 2.81
N PHE A 311 9.73 12.52 3.44
CA PHE A 311 8.72 13.33 2.76
C PHE A 311 9.28 14.63 2.18
N TRP A 312 10.18 15.30 2.90
CA TRP A 312 10.60 16.67 2.59
C TRP A 312 12.12 16.85 2.46
N GLY A 313 12.91 15.80 2.69
CA GLY A 313 14.37 15.87 2.63
C GLY A 313 14.99 16.52 3.88
N ASN A 314 16.18 17.10 3.72
CA ASN A 314 16.95 17.71 4.83
C ASN A 314 16.50 19.14 5.14
N VAL A 315 15.19 19.33 5.34
CA VAL A 315 14.62 20.62 5.74
C VAL A 315 14.64 20.74 7.25
N PRO A 316 15.12 21.85 7.84
CA PRO A 316 15.03 22.07 9.27
C PRO A 316 13.56 22.29 9.67
N ILE A 317 13.06 21.46 10.58
CA ILE A 317 11.71 21.58 11.15
C ILE A 317 11.87 21.67 12.66
N THR A 318 11.16 22.63 13.23
CA THR A 318 11.29 22.94 14.65
C THR A 318 10.36 22.07 15.49
N ARG A 319 10.61 22.02 16.81
CA ARG A 319 9.66 21.39 17.75
C ARG A 319 8.28 22.06 17.71
N HIS A 320 8.24 23.36 17.42
CA HIS A 320 6.97 24.08 17.26
C HIS A 320 6.20 23.56 16.04
N ASP A 321 6.88 23.34 14.92
CA ASP A 321 6.28 22.79 13.71
C ASP A 321 5.77 21.36 13.93
N PHE A 322 6.53 20.50 14.64
CA PHE A 322 6.06 19.17 15.02
C PHE A 322 4.77 19.25 15.84
N LYS A 323 4.73 20.13 16.86
CA LYS A 323 3.52 20.32 17.67
C LYS A 323 2.35 20.82 16.81
N LYS A 324 2.60 21.80 15.93
CA LYS A 324 1.59 22.35 15.02
C LYS A 324 1.03 21.26 14.10
N LEU A 325 1.90 20.50 13.44
CA LEU A 325 1.51 19.39 12.57
C LEU A 325 0.70 18.34 13.34
N SER A 326 1.14 17.94 14.54
CA SER A 326 0.37 17.03 15.39
C SER A 326 -1.03 17.57 15.71
N THR A 327 -1.15 18.85 16.06
CA THR A 327 -2.45 19.49 16.28
C THR A 327 -3.31 19.53 15.02
N ASP A 328 -2.73 19.89 13.88
CA ASP A 328 -3.42 19.94 12.58
C ASP A 328 -3.90 18.52 12.17
N TYR A 329 -3.13 17.47 12.45
CA TYR A 329 -3.56 16.07 12.26
C TYR A 329 -4.71 15.67 13.15
N VAL A 330 -4.60 15.93 14.45
CA VAL A 330 -5.69 15.63 15.38
C VAL A 330 -6.97 16.34 14.95
N SER A 331 -6.88 17.59 14.49
CA SER A 331 -8.01 18.32 13.90
C SER A 331 -8.57 17.62 12.67
N ALA A 332 -7.71 17.19 11.74
CA ALA A 332 -8.14 16.49 10.53
C ALA A 332 -8.82 15.14 10.83
N ILE A 333 -8.29 14.35 11.78
CA ILE A 333 -8.88 13.08 12.22
C ILE A 333 -10.24 13.32 12.86
N LYS A 334 -10.31 14.26 13.81
CA LYS A 334 -11.54 14.67 14.48
C LYS A 334 -12.59 15.23 13.50
N ASN A 335 -12.20 15.79 12.37
CA ASN A 335 -13.13 16.37 11.42
C ASN A 335 -13.49 15.45 10.24
N ALA A 336 -12.77 14.36 10.03
CA ALA A 336 -13.07 13.41 8.96
C ALA A 336 -14.42 12.71 9.18
N ASP A 337 -15.04 12.26 8.09
CA ASP A 337 -16.24 11.40 8.13
C ASP A 337 -15.83 9.93 7.99
N LEU A 338 -14.77 9.70 7.21
CA LEU A 338 -14.22 8.39 6.96
C LEU A 338 -12.71 8.39 7.26
N ILE A 339 -12.29 7.52 8.16
CA ILE A 339 -10.90 7.42 8.64
C ILE A 339 -10.33 6.05 8.29
N GLY A 340 -9.38 6.03 7.36
CA GLY A 340 -8.57 4.86 7.06
C GLY A 340 -7.51 4.63 8.13
N ILE A 341 -7.54 3.49 8.81
CA ILE A 341 -6.60 3.10 9.87
C ILE A 341 -5.91 1.77 9.53
N PRO A 342 -4.76 1.45 10.14
CA PRO A 342 -4.07 0.19 9.88
C PRO A 342 -4.94 -1.02 10.23
N GLU A 343 -5.33 -1.82 9.23
CA GLU A 343 -6.00 -3.09 9.47
C GLU A 343 -5.02 -4.18 9.94
N LEU A 344 -5.55 -5.29 10.47
CA LEU A 344 -4.72 -6.39 10.97
C LEU A 344 -3.78 -6.97 9.91
N TYR A 345 -4.21 -7.01 8.64
CA TYR A 345 -3.35 -7.41 7.52
C TYR A 345 -2.08 -6.53 7.42
N ARG A 346 -2.23 -5.21 7.61
CA ARG A 346 -1.10 -4.26 7.61
C ARG A 346 -0.12 -4.53 8.74
N PHE A 347 -0.61 -4.88 9.93
CA PHE A 347 0.24 -5.29 11.06
C PHE A 347 1.00 -6.58 10.75
N CYS A 348 0.32 -7.62 10.27
CA CYS A 348 0.93 -8.89 9.85
C CYS A 348 2.02 -8.69 8.79
N HIS A 349 1.76 -7.84 7.79
CA HIS A 349 2.72 -7.52 6.75
C HIS A 349 3.93 -6.73 7.29
N SER A 350 3.74 -5.95 8.35
CA SER A 350 4.80 -5.15 8.98
C SER A 350 5.61 -5.94 10.00
N LEU A 351 5.24 -7.20 10.31
CA LEU A 351 6.01 -8.05 11.21
C LEU A 351 7.42 -8.27 10.67
N LYS A 352 8.42 -8.04 11.53
CA LYS A 352 9.84 -8.28 11.27
C LYS A 352 10.41 -9.17 12.39
N PRO A 353 11.46 -9.96 12.13
CA PRO A 353 12.12 -10.75 13.17
C PRO A 353 12.58 -9.91 14.37
N GLN A 354 12.90 -8.63 14.15
CA GLN A 354 13.31 -7.64 15.17
C GLN A 354 12.20 -7.25 16.16
N LEU A 355 10.96 -7.72 15.96
CA LEU A 355 9.91 -7.56 16.97
C LEU A 355 10.32 -8.17 18.31
N ILE A 356 11.18 -9.19 18.26
CA ILE A 356 11.70 -9.93 19.42
C ILE A 356 12.66 -9.08 20.29
N ASP A 357 13.18 -7.97 19.75
CA ASP A 357 14.11 -7.07 20.45
C ASP A 357 13.39 -5.87 21.14
N ASN A 358 12.08 -5.96 21.40
CA ASN A 358 11.24 -5.00 22.15
C ASN A 358 11.08 -3.56 21.62
N ASN A 359 11.71 -3.18 20.50
CA ASN A 359 11.61 -1.80 19.99
C ASN A 359 10.59 -1.62 18.85
N TYR A 360 10.00 -2.69 18.31
CA TYR A 360 8.98 -2.70 17.24
C TYR A 360 9.34 -2.03 15.89
N GLY A 361 10.41 -1.23 15.82
CA GLY A 361 10.78 -0.42 14.67
C GLY A 361 9.82 0.77 14.46
N ARG A 362 10.31 1.82 13.78
CA ARG A 362 9.55 3.06 13.53
C ARG A 362 8.16 2.81 12.93
N GLU A 363 8.10 2.00 11.88
CA GLU A 363 6.86 1.71 11.15
C GLU A 363 5.77 1.17 12.09
N MET A 364 6.10 0.17 12.90
CA MET A 364 5.14 -0.45 13.82
C MET A 364 4.70 0.49 14.94
N ARG A 365 5.63 1.28 15.51
CA ARG A 365 5.30 2.29 16.54
C ARG A 365 4.32 3.33 16.00
N GLY A 366 4.54 3.80 14.75
CA GLY A 366 3.60 4.66 14.05
C GLY A 366 2.22 4.00 13.90
N LEU A 367 2.14 2.77 13.38
CA LEU A 367 0.85 2.08 13.22
C LEU A 367 0.11 1.89 14.57
N LEU A 368 0.83 1.53 15.64
CA LEU A 368 0.26 1.38 16.98
C LEU A 368 -0.29 2.70 17.54
N SER A 369 0.46 3.79 17.38
CA SER A 369 0.03 5.10 17.90
C SER A 369 -1.31 5.56 17.32
N ILE A 370 -1.65 5.16 16.08
CA ILE A 370 -2.95 5.45 15.47
C ILE A 370 -4.06 4.74 16.25
N ILE A 371 -3.93 3.43 16.43
CA ILE A 371 -4.93 2.62 17.15
C ILE A 371 -5.06 3.11 18.59
N ASN A 372 -3.94 3.44 19.24
CA ASN A 372 -3.91 3.95 20.59
C ASN A 372 -4.61 5.32 20.71
N THR A 373 -4.38 6.21 19.77
CA THR A 373 -5.05 7.52 19.74
C THR A 373 -6.56 7.37 19.65
N LEU A 374 -7.06 6.48 18.79
CA LEU A 374 -8.50 6.30 18.57
C LEU A 374 -9.19 5.50 19.68
N THR A 375 -8.42 4.73 20.47
CA THR A 375 -8.91 4.00 21.66
C THR A 375 -8.73 4.80 22.96
N ASP A 376 -8.02 5.93 22.93
CA ASP A 376 -7.81 6.78 24.10
C ASP A 376 -9.09 7.53 24.49
N SER A 377 -9.54 7.29 25.72
CA SER A 377 -10.64 8.01 26.34
C SER A 377 -10.49 9.54 26.30
N LYS A 378 -9.28 10.09 26.43
CA LYS A 378 -9.05 11.55 26.42
C LYS A 378 -9.30 12.14 25.04
N PHE A 379 -8.77 11.48 24.00
CA PHE A 379 -9.05 11.85 22.61
C PHE A 379 -10.56 11.87 22.35
N ASN A 380 -11.27 10.89 22.91
CA ASN A 380 -12.71 10.73 22.77
C ASN A 380 -13.54 11.73 23.57
N GLN A 381 -13.10 12.14 24.77
CA GLN A 381 -13.80 13.13 25.60
C GLN A 381 -13.71 14.55 25.03
N GLU A 382 -12.58 14.89 24.44
CA GLU A 382 -12.38 16.19 23.78
C GLU A 382 -13.12 16.31 22.44
N HIS A 383 -13.67 15.20 21.94
CA HIS A 383 -14.52 15.19 20.76
C HIS A 383 -15.97 15.02 21.18
N SER A 384 -16.91 15.69 20.49
CA SER A 384 -18.32 15.40 20.74
C SER A 384 -18.55 13.91 20.47
N ARG A 385 -19.02 13.18 21.49
CA ARG A 385 -19.27 11.75 21.41
C ARG A 385 -20.18 11.40 20.22
N ASP A 386 -21.17 12.25 19.96
CA ASP A 386 -22.09 12.11 18.82
C ASP A 386 -21.35 12.19 17.48
N LYS A 387 -20.34 13.06 17.38
CA LYS A 387 -19.54 13.21 16.17
C LYS A 387 -18.63 12.00 15.94
N LEU A 388 -17.99 11.44 16.98
CA LEU A 388 -17.17 10.22 16.84
C LEU A 388 -18.02 9.00 16.47
N ILE A 389 -19.18 8.83 17.11
CA ILE A 389 -20.08 7.71 16.84
C ILE A 389 -20.43 7.70 15.35
N ASN A 390 -20.70 8.86 14.75
CA ASN A 390 -21.06 8.98 13.34
C ASN A 390 -19.88 8.83 12.36
N GLN A 391 -18.63 8.74 12.83
CA GLN A 391 -17.48 8.50 11.95
C GLN A 391 -17.42 7.02 11.55
N THR A 392 -17.04 6.79 10.30
CA THR A 392 -16.77 5.44 9.79
C THR A 392 -15.27 5.16 9.79
N LEU A 393 -14.86 4.01 10.35
CA LEU A 393 -13.50 3.51 10.23
C LEU A 393 -13.38 2.56 9.04
N THR A 394 -12.26 2.64 8.31
CA THR A 394 -11.94 1.77 7.18
C THR A 394 -10.45 1.42 7.17
N SER A 395 -9.99 0.57 6.26
CA SER A 395 -8.56 0.34 6.02
C SER A 395 -7.82 1.64 5.61
N CYS A 396 -6.57 1.81 6.05
CA CYS A 396 -5.66 2.85 5.54
C CYS A 396 -5.23 2.62 4.09
N ASN A 397 -5.48 1.41 3.57
CA ASN A 397 -5.28 1.00 2.18
C ASN A 397 -6.55 1.09 1.33
N ILE A 398 -7.63 1.69 1.85
CA ILE A 398 -8.91 1.80 1.12
C ILE A 398 -8.76 2.39 -0.29
N HIS A 399 -7.81 3.30 -0.51
CA HIS A 399 -7.55 3.84 -1.85
C HIS A 399 -7.02 2.79 -2.82
N HIS A 400 -6.26 1.80 -2.35
CA HIS A 400 -5.86 0.64 -3.15
C HIS A 400 -7.01 -0.35 -3.30
N ASP A 401 -7.78 -0.58 -2.24
CA ASP A 401 -8.90 -1.50 -2.29
C ASP A 401 -9.97 -1.01 -3.27
N LEU A 402 -10.30 0.28 -3.28
CA LEU A 402 -11.25 0.86 -4.25
C LEU A 402 -10.81 0.67 -5.70
N GLU A 403 -9.53 0.83 -6.02
CA GLU A 403 -9.02 0.55 -7.37
C GLU A 403 -9.04 -0.94 -7.65
N THR A 404 -8.55 -1.74 -6.69
CA THR A 404 -8.53 -3.20 -6.75
C THR A 404 -9.92 -3.67 -7.11
N TRP A 405 -10.95 -3.32 -6.34
CA TRP A 405 -12.34 -3.70 -6.58
C TRP A 405 -13.02 -2.96 -7.74
N GLY A 406 -12.34 -2.09 -8.49
CA GLY A 406 -12.90 -1.35 -9.62
C GLY A 406 -13.96 -0.31 -9.24
N LEU A 407 -13.99 0.09 -7.98
CA LEU A 407 -15.01 0.95 -7.37
C LEU A 407 -14.78 2.45 -7.63
N TYR A 408 -13.55 2.89 -7.93
CA TYR A 408 -13.34 4.27 -8.39
C TYR A 408 -14.15 4.61 -9.63
N ARG A 409 -14.34 3.64 -10.54
CA ARG A 409 -15.17 3.87 -11.73
C ARG A 409 -16.63 4.15 -11.37
N LEU A 410 -17.15 3.51 -10.30
CA LEU A 410 -18.49 3.83 -9.80
C LEU A 410 -18.54 5.24 -9.25
N ILE A 411 -17.57 5.64 -8.42
CA ILE A 411 -17.49 6.98 -7.84
C ILE A 411 -17.43 8.04 -8.96
N PHE A 412 -16.54 7.83 -9.92
CA PHE A 412 -16.23 8.81 -10.95
C PHE A 412 -17.26 8.89 -12.08
N ASN A 413 -18.08 7.85 -12.30
CA ASN A 413 -19.22 7.93 -13.23
C ASN A 413 -20.23 9.04 -12.86
N HIS A 414 -20.24 9.50 -11.61
CA HIS A 414 -21.10 10.58 -11.13
C HIS A 414 -20.41 11.95 -11.11
N LEU A 415 -19.15 12.04 -11.58
CA LEU A 415 -18.39 13.27 -11.63
C LEU A 415 -18.17 13.70 -13.08
N LYS A 416 -18.54 14.94 -13.40
CA LYS A 416 -18.12 15.59 -14.66
C LYS A 416 -16.73 16.20 -14.49
N GLU A 417 -16.47 16.75 -13.32
CA GLU A 417 -15.23 17.42 -12.98
C GLU A 417 -14.86 17.25 -11.52
N CYS A 418 -13.58 17.43 -11.21
CA CYS A 418 -13.04 17.51 -9.85
C CYS A 418 -11.86 18.49 -9.79
N SER A 419 -11.47 18.88 -8.58
CA SER A 419 -10.18 19.50 -8.32
C SER A 419 -9.18 18.45 -7.82
N VAL A 420 -7.88 18.67 -8.05
CA VAL A 420 -6.83 17.72 -7.70
C VAL A 420 -5.70 18.43 -6.97
N ILE A 421 -5.19 17.83 -5.90
CA ILE A 421 -3.91 18.20 -5.28
C ILE A 421 -2.94 17.05 -5.52
N SER A 422 -1.90 17.25 -6.33
CA SER A 422 -0.99 16.16 -6.71
C SER A 422 0.38 16.69 -7.12
N CYS A 423 1.39 15.82 -7.01
CA CYS A 423 2.71 16.09 -7.56
C CYS A 423 2.85 15.75 -9.05
N HIS A 424 1.82 15.21 -9.71
CA HIS A 424 1.89 14.79 -11.10
C HIS A 424 1.18 15.75 -12.05
N ASP A 425 1.86 16.22 -13.10
CA ASP A 425 1.26 17.13 -14.10
C ASP A 425 0.21 16.41 -14.96
N ASN A 426 0.50 15.16 -15.31
CA ASN A 426 -0.33 14.37 -16.23
C ASN A 426 -1.56 13.73 -15.56
N ILE A 427 -1.80 13.96 -14.26
CA ILE A 427 -2.95 13.39 -13.56
C ILE A 427 -4.28 13.79 -14.21
N SER A 428 -4.34 15.01 -14.74
CA SER A 428 -5.51 15.54 -15.45
C SER A 428 -5.82 14.77 -16.74
N GLN A 429 -4.78 14.37 -17.47
CA GLN A 429 -4.94 13.56 -18.68
C GLN A 429 -5.44 12.16 -18.31
N VAL A 430 -4.83 11.53 -17.30
CA VAL A 430 -5.19 10.18 -16.88
C VAL A 430 -6.62 10.10 -16.36
N LEU A 431 -7.08 11.07 -15.54
CA LEU A 431 -8.46 11.11 -15.06
C LEU A 431 -9.48 11.25 -16.20
N ARG A 432 -9.14 12.05 -17.22
CA ARG A 432 -9.96 12.24 -18.41
C ARG A 432 -10.04 10.97 -19.26
N GLU A 433 -8.89 10.36 -19.57
CA GLU A 433 -8.82 9.19 -20.44
C GLU A 433 -9.39 7.94 -19.78
N LYS A 434 -9.06 7.72 -18.50
CA LYS A 434 -9.45 6.50 -17.78
C LYS A 434 -10.88 6.54 -17.25
N TYR A 435 -11.34 7.71 -16.80
CA TYR A 435 -12.60 7.84 -16.08
C TYR A 435 -13.57 8.87 -16.69
N GLY A 436 -13.16 9.65 -17.69
CA GLY A 436 -14.01 10.68 -18.29
C GLY A 436 -14.23 11.90 -17.40
N VAL A 437 -13.40 12.10 -16.36
CA VAL A 437 -13.53 13.21 -15.40
C VAL A 437 -12.56 14.33 -15.76
N ALA A 438 -13.06 15.55 -15.91
CA ALA A 438 -12.23 16.73 -16.13
C ALA A 438 -11.60 17.22 -14.81
N VAL A 439 -10.36 17.73 -14.87
CA VAL A 439 -9.76 18.44 -13.74
C VAL A 439 -9.98 19.93 -13.92
N ASN A 440 -10.76 20.53 -13.03
CA ASN A 440 -11.05 21.97 -13.03
C ASN A 440 -9.85 22.78 -12.50
N ARG A 441 -9.26 22.32 -11.39
CA ARG A 441 -8.04 22.92 -10.82
C ARG A 441 -7.06 21.84 -10.40
N LEU A 442 -5.78 22.06 -10.73
CA LEU A 442 -4.66 21.26 -10.25
C LEU A 442 -3.81 22.13 -9.32
N TYR A 443 -3.83 21.81 -8.03
CA TYR A 443 -2.91 22.37 -7.05
C TYR A 443 -1.63 21.52 -7.05
N LYS A 444 -0.64 21.98 -7.82
CA LYS A 444 0.64 21.29 -7.96
C LYS A 444 1.44 21.40 -6.66
N ILE A 445 1.97 20.27 -6.21
CA ILE A 445 2.85 20.18 -5.04
C ILE A 445 4.15 19.43 -5.38
N PRO A 446 5.22 19.58 -4.59
CA PRO A 446 6.38 18.69 -4.69
C PRO A 446 6.01 17.25 -4.36
N SER A 447 6.73 16.27 -4.91
CA SER A 447 6.56 14.88 -4.52
C SER A 447 7.18 14.57 -3.16
N GLU A 448 6.94 13.37 -2.63
CA GLU A 448 7.75 12.86 -1.54
C GLU A 448 9.22 12.85 -1.96
N TYR A 449 10.10 13.42 -1.13
CA TYR A 449 11.52 13.56 -1.43
C TYR A 449 12.18 12.22 -1.83
N LYS A 450 11.78 11.12 -1.19
CA LYS A 450 12.29 9.77 -1.50
C LYS A 450 11.96 9.27 -2.91
N PHE A 451 10.94 9.82 -3.57
CA PHE A 451 10.51 9.43 -4.93
C PHE A 451 10.84 10.49 -5.98
N SER A 452 11.46 11.60 -5.59
CA SER A 452 11.83 12.70 -6.47
C SER A 452 12.50 12.27 -7.78
N GLN A 453 13.49 11.37 -7.65
CA GLN A 453 14.25 10.84 -8.78
C GLN A 453 13.43 9.90 -9.67
N LEU A 454 12.50 9.14 -9.10
CA LEU A 454 11.63 8.23 -9.87
C LEU A 454 10.72 9.00 -10.82
N PHE A 455 10.23 10.16 -10.38
CA PHE A 455 9.30 10.97 -11.15
C PHE A 455 9.99 11.89 -12.15
N ASN A 456 11.29 12.12 -11.99
CA ASN A 456 12.11 12.97 -12.86
C ASN A 456 11.54 14.40 -13.04
N TYR A 457 11.04 15.01 -11.96
CA TYR A 457 10.55 16.39 -11.98
C TYR A 457 11.67 17.36 -11.62
N GLU A 458 12.04 18.22 -12.57
CA GLU A 458 13.12 19.22 -12.42
C GLU A 458 12.81 20.27 -11.33
N ASP A 459 11.52 20.57 -11.10
CA ASP A 459 11.05 21.63 -10.19
C ASP A 459 11.21 21.35 -8.68
N GLN A 460 11.68 20.15 -8.31
CA GLN A 460 11.73 19.73 -6.90
C GLN A 460 12.88 20.33 -6.08
N GLN A 461 13.77 21.10 -6.71
CA GLN A 461 14.92 21.69 -6.03
C GLN A 461 14.70 23.12 -5.51
N ALA A 462 13.61 23.79 -5.89
CA ALA A 462 13.43 25.19 -5.48
C ALA A 462 13.01 25.35 -4.01
N GLN A 463 11.96 24.65 -3.57
CA GLN A 463 11.42 24.71 -2.21
C GLN A 463 10.73 23.41 -1.79
N PRO A 464 10.76 23.04 -0.50
CA PRO A 464 10.16 21.80 -0.01
C PRO A 464 8.64 21.87 0.13
N HIS A 465 7.98 20.70 0.17
CA HIS A 465 6.54 20.63 0.37
C HIS A 465 6.12 21.27 1.70
N TYR A 466 6.81 20.96 2.80
CA TYR A 466 6.68 21.69 4.06
C TYR A 466 7.95 22.48 4.38
N PRO A 467 7.86 23.72 4.91
CA PRO A 467 6.62 24.46 5.17
C PRO A 467 6.12 25.26 3.96
N TYR A 468 6.95 25.44 2.92
CA TYR A 468 6.72 26.44 1.87
C TYR A 468 5.45 26.21 1.06
N TYR A 469 5.43 25.16 0.23
CA TYR A 469 4.26 24.88 -0.63
C TYR A 469 3.03 24.54 0.21
N PHE A 470 3.21 23.94 1.39
CA PHE A 470 2.13 23.65 2.31
C PHE A 470 1.36 24.90 2.72
N ASN A 471 2.06 25.94 3.17
CA ASN A 471 1.44 27.19 3.58
C ASN A 471 0.79 27.90 2.37
N GLN A 472 1.46 27.90 1.22
CA GLN A 472 0.92 28.45 -0.02
C GLN A 472 -0.39 27.76 -0.40
N ILE A 473 -0.39 26.44 -0.56
CA ILE A 473 -1.57 25.67 -0.96
C ILE A 473 -2.70 25.79 0.06
N CYS A 474 -2.42 25.82 1.38
CA CYS A 474 -3.45 26.05 2.39
C CYS A 474 -4.19 27.39 2.19
N SER A 475 -3.46 28.43 1.76
CA SER A 475 -4.03 29.74 1.46
C SER A 475 -4.79 29.78 0.13
N GLU A 476 -4.38 29.00 -0.86
CA GLU A 476 -4.95 29.00 -2.22
C GLU A 476 -6.15 28.08 -2.40
N ILE A 477 -6.28 27.00 -1.61
CA ILE A 477 -7.40 26.05 -1.73
C ILE A 477 -8.73 26.82 -1.67
N THR A 478 -9.52 26.77 -2.72
CA THR A 478 -10.85 27.37 -2.75
C THR A 478 -11.86 26.32 -3.16
N VAL A 479 -13.04 26.33 -2.55
CA VAL A 479 -14.17 25.47 -2.94
C VAL A 479 -15.14 26.37 -3.70
N SER A 480 -15.29 26.12 -5.00
CA SER A 480 -16.09 26.96 -5.91
C SER A 480 -17.58 26.79 -5.70
N TYR A 481 -18.01 25.61 -5.28
CA TYR A 481 -19.40 25.31 -4.95
C TYR A 481 -19.44 24.23 -3.86
N ARG A 482 -20.52 24.25 -3.07
CA ARG A 482 -20.73 23.23 -2.04
C ARG A 482 -20.75 21.84 -2.67
N GLY A 483 -19.98 20.92 -2.12
CA GLY A 483 -19.85 19.56 -2.64
C GLY A 483 -18.86 19.41 -3.79
N GLU A 484 -18.04 20.42 -4.11
CA GLU A 484 -16.93 20.23 -5.06
C GLU A 484 -16.01 19.11 -4.59
N VAL A 485 -15.73 18.15 -5.47
CA VAL A 485 -14.90 16.99 -5.16
C VAL A 485 -13.43 17.30 -5.42
N PHE A 486 -12.60 17.01 -4.42
CA PHE A 486 -11.15 17.10 -4.43
C PHE A 486 -10.55 15.72 -4.32
N LEU A 487 -9.66 15.38 -5.25
CA LEU A 487 -8.78 14.21 -5.14
C LEU A 487 -7.43 14.67 -4.59
N VAL A 488 -7.05 14.16 -3.42
CA VAL A 488 -5.86 14.59 -2.69
C VAL A 488 -4.81 13.47 -2.72
N ALA A 489 -3.73 13.69 -3.47
CA ALA A 489 -2.56 12.83 -3.58
C ALA A 489 -1.33 13.57 -3.05
N ALA A 490 -1.33 13.86 -1.74
CA ALA A 490 -0.36 14.75 -1.11
C ALA A 490 0.41 14.12 0.07
N GLY A 491 0.46 12.79 0.09
CA GLY A 491 1.19 12.01 1.10
C GLY A 491 0.83 12.43 2.52
N PHE A 492 1.85 12.70 3.32
CA PHE A 492 1.73 13.11 4.72
C PHE A 492 0.72 14.27 4.91
N LEU A 493 0.92 15.40 4.22
CA LEU A 493 0.11 16.61 4.41
C LEU A 493 -1.33 16.53 3.87
N GLY A 494 -1.66 15.50 3.09
CA GLY A 494 -2.97 15.36 2.46
C GLY A 494 -4.14 15.46 3.43
N LYS A 495 -3.97 15.00 4.67
CA LYS A 495 -5.04 14.95 5.67
C LYS A 495 -5.43 16.35 6.13
N ILE A 496 -4.45 17.23 6.24
CA ILE A 496 -4.67 18.63 6.59
C ILE A 496 -5.37 19.34 5.43
N TYR A 497 -4.99 19.07 4.17
CA TYR A 497 -5.71 19.59 3.01
C TYR A 497 -7.16 19.10 2.98
N CYS A 498 -7.41 17.80 3.23
CA CYS A 498 -8.76 17.26 3.30
C CYS A 498 -9.63 17.99 4.34
N ASN A 499 -9.06 18.26 5.53
CA ASN A 499 -9.73 19.03 6.57
C ASN A 499 -10.09 20.45 6.12
N ILE A 500 -9.16 21.15 5.46
CA ILE A 500 -9.38 22.50 4.93
C ILE A 500 -10.49 22.50 3.88
N ILE A 501 -10.46 21.56 2.94
CA ILE A 501 -11.46 21.43 1.86
C ILE A 501 -12.86 21.19 2.45
N LYS A 502 -12.99 20.25 3.39
CA LYS A 502 -14.28 19.98 4.04
C LYS A 502 -14.81 21.20 4.79
N ASN A 503 -13.96 21.89 5.54
CA ASN A 503 -14.36 23.12 6.27
C ASN A 503 -14.79 24.25 5.33
N ARG A 504 -14.33 24.24 4.08
CA ARG A 504 -14.76 25.16 3.02
C ARG A 504 -15.99 24.67 2.25
N GLY A 505 -16.60 23.56 2.67
CA GLY A 505 -17.82 23.01 2.09
C GLY A 505 -17.60 22.04 0.92
N GLY A 506 -16.36 21.60 0.69
CA GLY A 506 -16.01 20.63 -0.35
C GLY A 506 -16.05 19.18 0.14
N ILE A 507 -15.80 18.26 -0.79
CA ILE A 507 -15.64 16.83 -0.56
C ILE A 507 -14.19 16.48 -0.84
N ALA A 508 -13.45 15.99 0.15
CA ALA A 508 -12.04 15.63 0.00
C ALA A 508 -11.83 14.12 0.11
N LEU A 509 -11.21 13.53 -0.91
CA LEU A 509 -10.85 12.12 -0.95
C LEU A 509 -9.32 11.99 -0.98
N ASP A 510 -8.72 11.52 0.12
CA ASP A 510 -7.30 11.15 0.13
C ASP A 510 -7.07 9.88 -0.70
N ILE A 511 -6.63 10.06 -1.95
CA ILE A 511 -6.37 8.97 -2.90
C ILE A 511 -4.92 8.45 -2.83
N GLY A 512 -4.02 9.19 -2.18
CA GLY A 512 -2.63 8.80 -1.97
C GLY A 512 -1.91 8.26 -3.20
N SER A 513 -1.17 7.16 -3.00
CA SER A 513 -0.32 6.53 -4.02
C SER A 513 -1.09 5.85 -5.15
N ILE A 514 -2.42 5.92 -5.19
CA ILE A 514 -3.15 5.47 -6.39
C ILE A 514 -2.94 6.43 -7.57
N ALA A 515 -2.65 7.71 -7.30
CA ALA A 515 -2.26 8.64 -8.35
C ALA A 515 -1.00 8.16 -9.07
N ASP A 516 0.03 7.76 -8.31
CA ASP A 516 1.26 7.17 -8.81
C ASP A 516 0.95 5.93 -9.69
N TYR A 517 0.08 5.04 -9.19
CA TYR A 517 -0.35 3.84 -9.91
C TYR A 517 -1.03 4.14 -11.24
N TRP A 518 -1.96 5.10 -11.26
CA TRP A 518 -2.66 5.49 -12.48
C TRP A 518 -1.71 6.04 -13.55
N LEU A 519 -0.54 6.55 -13.14
CA LEU A 519 0.53 7.03 -14.00
C LEU A 519 1.64 5.99 -14.24
N ASN A 520 1.41 4.73 -13.86
CA ASN A 520 2.35 3.61 -13.98
C ASN A 520 3.65 3.76 -13.18
N TYR A 521 3.65 4.59 -12.14
CA TYR A 521 4.78 4.67 -11.21
C TYR A 521 4.70 3.59 -10.13
N ASN A 522 5.86 3.00 -9.84
CA ASN A 522 5.97 1.90 -8.90
C ASN A 522 6.43 2.35 -7.50
N THR A 523 5.56 3.03 -6.76
CA THR A 523 5.88 3.54 -5.41
C THR A 523 5.42 2.61 -4.28
N ARG A 524 4.62 1.59 -4.60
CA ARG A 524 4.07 0.59 -3.66
C ARG A 524 4.02 -0.80 -4.31
N TRP A 525 4.59 -1.79 -3.62
CA TRP A 525 4.65 -3.18 -4.12
C TRP A 525 3.28 -3.86 -4.24
N SER A 526 2.30 -3.51 -3.41
CA SER A 526 0.99 -4.19 -3.35
C SER A 526 0.15 -4.03 -4.64
N LEU A 527 0.48 -3.07 -5.50
CA LEU A 527 -0.26 -2.78 -6.72
C LEU A 527 0.20 -3.59 -7.94
N GLN A 528 1.40 -4.18 -7.89
CA GLN A 528 1.95 -5.00 -8.97
C GLN A 528 1.23 -6.34 -9.16
N GLY A 529 0.41 -6.74 -8.18
CA GLY A 529 -0.38 -7.97 -8.21
C GLY A 529 -1.87 -7.74 -8.49
N ILE A 530 -2.31 -6.51 -8.84
CA ILE A 530 -3.70 -6.30 -9.24
C ILE A 530 -3.84 -6.89 -10.66
N PRO A 531 -4.63 -7.97 -10.85
CA PRO A 531 -4.87 -8.50 -12.18
C PRO A 531 -5.45 -7.44 -13.12
N ASN A 532 -5.13 -7.62 -14.40
CA ASN A 532 -5.68 -6.85 -15.51
C ASN A 532 -7.20 -6.62 -15.37
N HIS A 533 -7.66 -5.45 -15.84
CA HIS A 533 -8.95 -4.77 -15.60
C HIS A 533 -10.25 -5.60 -15.73
N ASN A 534 -10.18 -6.83 -16.23
CA ASN A 534 -11.33 -7.69 -16.48
C ASN A 534 -11.89 -8.37 -15.23
N TYR A 535 -11.06 -8.62 -14.20
CA TYR A 535 -11.49 -9.38 -13.02
C TYR A 535 -12.51 -8.62 -12.17
N TYR A 536 -12.15 -7.41 -11.74
CA TYR A 536 -13.04 -6.55 -10.96
C TYR A 536 -14.06 -5.79 -11.82
N GLY A 537 -13.87 -5.80 -13.14
CA GLY A 537 -14.88 -5.33 -14.09
C GLY A 537 -16.21 -6.10 -13.97
N LYS A 538 -16.20 -7.41 -13.65
CA LYS A 538 -17.44 -8.17 -13.39
C LYS A 538 -18.13 -7.72 -12.10
N PHE A 539 -17.37 -7.49 -11.04
CA PHE A 539 -17.86 -6.98 -9.76
C PHE A 539 -18.47 -5.58 -9.91
N ALA A 540 -17.74 -4.65 -10.54
CA ALA A 540 -18.24 -3.31 -10.84
C ALA A 540 -19.46 -3.33 -11.78
N LYS A 541 -19.55 -4.26 -12.73
CA LYS A 541 -20.74 -4.44 -13.57
C LYS A 541 -21.96 -4.93 -12.78
N LEU A 542 -21.77 -5.88 -11.86
CA LEU A 542 -22.85 -6.38 -11.01
C LEU A 542 -23.40 -5.26 -10.12
N ILE A 543 -22.51 -4.47 -9.51
CA ILE A 543 -22.89 -3.32 -8.67
C ILE A 543 -23.58 -2.23 -9.49
N ASN A 544 -23.05 -1.89 -10.68
CA ASN A 544 -23.68 -0.89 -11.55
C ASN A 544 -25.11 -1.27 -11.93
N ARG A 545 -25.40 -2.56 -12.10
CA ARG A 545 -26.76 -3.05 -12.37
C ARG A 545 -27.67 -2.83 -11.16
N ASP A 546 -27.15 -3.03 -9.95
CA ASP A 546 -27.89 -2.82 -8.70
C ASP A 546 -28.29 -1.34 -8.50
N LEU A 547 -27.34 -0.42 -8.69
CA LEU A 547 -27.59 1.02 -8.58
C LEU A 547 -28.64 1.52 -9.59
N ARG A 548 -28.59 1.03 -10.84
CA ARG A 548 -29.61 1.38 -11.85
C ARG A 548 -30.98 0.79 -11.52
N GLY A 549 -31.03 -0.40 -10.92
CA GLY A 549 -32.27 -1.00 -10.44
C GLY A 549 -32.92 -0.20 -9.30
N ALA A 550 -32.11 0.29 -8.36
CA ALA A 550 -32.58 1.15 -7.26
C ALA A 550 -33.03 2.54 -7.74
N GLN A 551 -32.32 3.14 -8.70
CA GLN A 551 -32.70 4.43 -9.30
C GLN A 551 -33.91 4.32 -10.23
N GLY A 552 -34.13 3.17 -10.89
CA GLY A 552 -35.33 2.92 -11.70
C GLY A 552 -36.60 2.69 -10.88
N ALA A 553 -36.48 2.42 -9.57
CA ALA A 553 -37.59 2.30 -8.63
C ALA A 553 -37.92 3.61 -7.89
N SER A 554 -37.16 4.69 -8.16
CA SER A 554 -37.29 6.00 -7.52
C SER A 554 -37.35 7.18 -8.51
N LEU A 555 -37.71 6.88 -9.77
CA LEU A 555 -38.33 7.83 -10.72
C LEU A 555 -39.79 7.43 -10.92
#